data_AF-A0A5J6UI33-F1
#
_entry.id   AF-A0A5J6UI33-F1
#
_cell.length_a   1.000
_cell.length_b   1.000
_cell.length_c   1.000
_cell.angle_alpha   90.00
_cell.angle_beta   90.00
_cell.angle_gamma   90.00
#
_symmetry.space_group_name_H-M   'P 1'
#
loop_
_entity.id
_entity.type
_entity.pdbx_description
1 polymer ?
#
loop_
_entity_poly.entity_id
_entity_poly.type
_entity_poly.pdbx_seq_one_letter_code
_entity_poly.pdbx_strand_id
1 'polypeptide(L)'
;MLGRLGTIGLVSIALLAPATAAPAVPAAAAERPPAPSRHAAVDFTGIVALDNCSGSLVRGPRSRDGDPALVLTNGHCLRTGTPAAREVIVDRPSARTFTLLDRTGRGSLGTLRATNLEYATMADTDVAVYRLESTYAEIERRYGVPALQMSAVRPQDGTKIRIVSGYWRRIYACRIDGTVHRLREAEWTWKDSVRYGSGCRTIAGTSGSPVIDASTGRVVAVNNTGNEDGERCTLNNPCEVARGGQVTVRPGISYGQQTYPLARCLGAGSDVVVGGSCALPEPAGT
;
A
#
# COMPACT_ATOMS: atom_id res chain seq x y z
N MET A 1 -37.41 43.18 94.73
CA MET A 1 -38.63 44.02 94.84
C MET A 1 -39.02 44.48 93.45
N LEU A 2 -40.25 44.17 93.02
CA LEU A 2 -40.99 44.69 91.84
C LEU A 2 -40.29 44.55 90.46
N GLY A 3 -40.94 44.22 89.35
CA GLY A 3 -42.34 44.10 89.01
C GLY A 3 -42.49 43.54 87.58
N ARG A 4 -43.74 43.27 87.23
CA ARG A 4 -44.27 42.64 86.01
C ARG A 4 -43.72 43.20 84.68
N LEU A 5 -43.74 42.38 83.63
CA LEU A 5 -44.41 42.69 82.35
C LEU A 5 -44.53 41.40 81.51
N GLY A 6 -45.72 41.16 80.95
CA GLY A 6 -45.97 40.08 79.98
C GLY A 6 -45.73 40.57 78.55
N THR A 7 -45.40 39.64 77.65
CA THR A 7 -45.33 39.89 76.21
C THR A 7 -45.84 38.68 75.43
N ILE A 8 -46.73 39.02 74.49
CA ILE A 8 -47.38 38.17 73.50
C ILE A 8 -46.34 37.80 72.42
N GLY A 9 -46.21 36.51 72.09
CA GLY A 9 -45.34 36.01 71.03
C GLY A 9 -46.14 35.36 69.90
N LEU A 10 -46.02 35.91 68.69
CA LEU A 10 -46.71 35.52 67.47
C LEU A 10 -46.44 34.07 67.03
N VAL A 11 -47.48 33.39 66.56
CA VAL A 11 -47.41 32.09 65.88
C VAL A 11 -47.17 32.34 64.39
N SER A 12 -45.97 32.04 63.90
CA SER A 12 -45.65 32.03 62.47
C SER A 12 -45.92 30.64 61.89
N ILE A 13 -46.88 30.56 60.97
CA ILE A 13 -47.19 29.36 60.19
C ILE A 13 -46.22 29.30 59.01
N ALA A 14 -45.29 28.34 59.02
CA ALA A 14 -44.41 28.06 57.89
C ALA A 14 -45.14 27.16 56.88
N LEU A 15 -45.38 27.69 55.67
CA LEU A 15 -45.88 26.93 54.52
C LEU A 15 -44.78 25.99 54.00
N LEU A 16 -45.02 24.68 54.05
CA LEU A 16 -44.19 23.68 53.36
C LEU A 16 -44.58 23.62 51.88
N ALA A 17 -43.67 24.00 50.99
CA ALA A 17 -43.77 23.74 49.56
C ALA A 17 -43.31 22.28 49.26
N PRO A 18 -44.02 21.52 48.41
CA PRO A 18 -43.58 20.18 48.04
C PRO A 18 -42.40 20.26 47.05
N ALA A 19 -41.33 19.53 47.34
CA ALA A 19 -40.20 19.37 46.44
C ALA A 19 -40.59 18.44 45.28
N THR A 20 -40.71 18.99 44.07
CA THR A 20 -40.87 18.21 42.84
C THR A 20 -39.53 17.59 42.46
N ALA A 21 -39.43 16.26 42.54
CA ALA A 21 -38.27 15.51 42.07
C ALA A 21 -38.16 15.59 40.53
N ALA A 22 -37.02 16.06 40.03
CA ALA A 22 -36.72 16.06 38.59
C ALA A 22 -36.48 14.61 38.10
N PRO A 23 -36.92 14.25 36.88
CA PRO A 23 -36.66 12.93 36.33
C PRO A 23 -35.16 12.78 36.01
N ALA A 24 -34.56 11.68 36.48
CA ALA A 24 -33.19 11.32 36.15
C ALA A 24 -33.09 10.92 34.68
N VAL A 25 -32.30 11.67 33.91
CA VAL A 25 -31.98 11.34 32.52
C VAL A 25 -31.00 10.15 32.54
N PRO A 26 -31.27 9.03 31.84
CA PRO A 26 -30.34 7.92 31.79
C PRO A 26 -29.06 8.39 31.08
N ALA A 27 -27.92 8.21 31.73
CA ALA A 27 -26.62 8.45 31.11
C ALA A 27 -26.50 7.52 29.89
N ALA A 28 -26.37 8.10 28.70
CA ALA A 28 -26.07 7.36 27.48
C ALA A 28 -24.78 6.58 27.71
N ALA A 29 -24.84 5.25 27.55
CA ALA A 29 -23.66 4.40 27.59
C ALA A 29 -22.70 4.87 26.50
N ALA A 30 -21.52 5.34 26.90
CA ALA A 30 -20.48 5.70 25.96
C ALA A 30 -20.14 4.47 25.10
N GLU A 31 -20.33 4.60 23.79
CA GLU A 31 -19.94 3.59 22.82
C GLU A 31 -18.44 3.32 22.97
N ARG A 32 -18.11 2.08 23.34
CA ARG A 32 -16.73 1.63 23.46
C ARG A 32 -16.10 1.68 22.06
N PRO A 33 -14.89 2.27 21.89
CA PRO A 33 -14.24 2.29 20.59
C PRO A 33 -14.14 0.86 20.03
N PRO A 34 -14.39 0.65 18.72
CA PRO A 34 -14.26 -0.67 18.12
C PRO A 34 -12.86 -1.21 18.38
N ALA A 35 -12.79 -2.47 18.83
CA ALA A 35 -11.52 -3.16 18.98
C ALA A 35 -10.78 -3.16 17.63
N PRO A 36 -9.45 -2.94 17.60
CA PRO A 36 -8.72 -2.96 16.34
C PRO A 36 -8.93 -4.30 15.66
N SER A 37 -9.35 -4.26 14.38
CA SER A 37 -9.45 -5.45 13.54
C SER A 37 -8.09 -6.14 13.56
N ARG A 38 -8.03 -7.35 14.11
CA ARG A 38 -6.86 -8.22 13.96
C ARG A 38 -6.89 -8.73 12.53
N HIS A 39 -6.39 -7.92 11.60
CA HIS A 39 -6.07 -8.42 10.26
C HIS A 39 -5.17 -9.64 10.43
N ALA A 40 -5.46 -10.70 9.66
CA ALA A 40 -4.61 -11.89 9.62
C ALA A 40 -3.16 -11.45 9.34
N ALA A 41 -2.19 -12.15 9.94
CA ALA A 41 -0.79 -11.87 9.67
C ALA A 41 -0.54 -11.97 8.16
N VAL A 42 0.17 -10.98 7.60
CA VAL A 42 0.55 -10.99 6.18
C VAL A 42 1.40 -12.24 5.90
N ASP A 43 1.00 -13.00 4.89
CA ASP A 43 1.65 -14.22 4.43
C ASP A 43 1.93 -14.15 2.90
N PHE A 44 2.10 -15.31 2.23
CA PHE A 44 2.39 -15.37 0.78
C PHE A 44 1.14 -15.45 -0.10
N THR A 45 -0.06 -15.24 0.45
CA THR A 45 -1.31 -15.18 -0.31
C THR A 45 -1.23 -14.08 -1.38
N GLY A 46 -1.53 -14.44 -2.64
CA GLY A 46 -1.48 -13.51 -3.77
C GLY A 46 -0.08 -13.13 -4.24
N ILE A 47 0.96 -13.86 -3.81
CA ILE A 47 2.35 -13.58 -4.20
C ILE A 47 2.76 -14.48 -5.35
N VAL A 48 3.48 -13.87 -6.30
CA VAL A 48 4.09 -14.62 -7.41
C VAL A 48 5.61 -14.51 -7.37
N ALA A 49 6.27 -15.61 -7.72
CA ALA A 49 7.70 -15.63 -8.00
C ALA A 49 7.92 -15.51 -9.52
N LEU A 50 8.95 -14.75 -9.89
CA LEU A 50 9.48 -14.68 -11.24
C LEU A 50 10.95 -15.13 -11.19
N ASP A 51 11.55 -15.36 -12.35
CA ASP A 51 13.01 -15.44 -12.39
C ASP A 51 13.58 -14.06 -12.04
N ASN A 52 14.57 -14.00 -11.16
CA ASN A 52 15.27 -12.82 -10.64
C ASN A 52 14.44 -11.61 -10.15
N CYS A 53 13.12 -11.73 -10.02
CA CYS A 53 12.22 -10.71 -9.48
C CYS A 53 11.04 -11.35 -8.74
N SER A 54 10.31 -10.52 -8.01
CA SER A 54 9.09 -10.85 -7.28
C SER A 54 7.89 -10.11 -7.87
N GLY A 55 6.68 -10.52 -7.49
CA GLY A 55 5.46 -9.88 -7.95
C GLY A 55 4.26 -10.22 -7.09
N SER A 56 3.10 -9.68 -7.46
CA SER A 56 1.84 -9.97 -6.77
C SER A 56 0.65 -9.99 -7.71
N LEU A 57 -0.28 -10.90 -7.44
CA LEU A 57 -1.63 -10.87 -7.95
C LEU A 57 -2.38 -9.74 -7.22
N VAL A 58 -2.75 -8.69 -7.95
CA VAL A 58 -3.36 -7.48 -7.39
C VAL A 58 -4.68 -7.15 -8.06
N ARG A 59 -5.53 -6.40 -7.35
CA ARG A 59 -6.76 -5.82 -7.92
C ARG A 59 -6.94 -4.37 -7.47
N GLY A 60 -7.52 -3.57 -8.36
CA GLY A 60 -7.87 -2.18 -8.06
C GLY A 60 -9.14 -2.05 -7.21
N PRO A 61 -9.42 -0.86 -6.66
CA PRO A 61 -10.61 -0.63 -5.83
C PRO A 61 -11.95 -0.86 -6.54
N ARG A 62 -11.97 -0.76 -7.87
CA ARG A 62 -13.17 -0.92 -8.71
C ARG A 62 -13.20 -2.23 -9.51
N SER A 63 -12.19 -3.09 -9.35
CA SER A 63 -12.13 -4.38 -10.05
C SER A 63 -13.25 -5.31 -9.57
N ARG A 64 -13.86 -6.04 -10.49
CA ARG A 64 -14.90 -7.05 -10.26
C ARG A 64 -14.33 -8.45 -10.43
N ASP A 65 -14.97 -9.45 -9.84
CA ASP A 65 -14.40 -10.81 -9.83
C ASP A 65 -14.34 -11.45 -11.24
N GLY A 66 -15.21 -11.02 -12.15
CA GLY A 66 -15.19 -11.43 -13.56
C GLY A 66 -14.21 -10.65 -14.44
N ASP A 67 -13.51 -9.64 -13.90
CA ASP A 67 -12.48 -8.95 -14.67
C ASP A 67 -11.23 -9.84 -14.82
N PRO A 68 -10.48 -9.73 -15.93
CA PRO A 68 -9.14 -10.32 -16.05
C PRO A 68 -8.27 -9.93 -14.86
N ALA A 69 -7.55 -10.89 -14.29
CA ALA A 69 -6.71 -10.61 -13.13
C ALA A 69 -5.41 -9.91 -13.53
N LEU A 70 -4.79 -9.19 -12.58
CA LEU A 70 -3.54 -8.45 -12.82
C LEU A 70 -2.39 -8.99 -11.97
N VAL A 71 -1.20 -9.03 -12.55
CA VAL A 71 0.06 -9.20 -11.83
C VAL A 71 0.87 -7.90 -11.88
N LEU A 72 1.27 -7.41 -10.71
CA LEU A 72 2.15 -6.26 -10.54
C LEU A 72 3.59 -6.72 -10.24
N THR A 73 4.55 -6.09 -10.90
CA THR A 73 6.00 -6.15 -10.61
C THR A 73 6.64 -4.80 -10.98
N ASN A 74 7.97 -4.70 -11.05
CA ASN A 74 8.66 -3.49 -11.52
C ASN A 74 8.79 -3.44 -13.05
N GLY A 75 8.93 -2.22 -13.58
CA GLY A 75 9.30 -1.96 -14.97
C GLY A 75 10.71 -2.47 -15.28
N HIS A 76 11.67 -2.36 -14.37
CA HIS A 76 12.99 -2.96 -14.60
C HIS A 76 13.00 -4.50 -14.58
N CYS A 77 11.91 -5.14 -14.14
CA CYS A 77 11.77 -6.59 -14.17
C CYS A 77 11.24 -7.12 -15.52
N LEU A 78 11.09 -6.29 -16.56
CA LEU A 78 10.66 -6.75 -17.88
C LEU A 78 11.71 -7.66 -18.53
N ARG A 79 11.27 -8.78 -19.12
CA ARG A 79 12.15 -9.70 -19.88
C ARG A 79 12.61 -9.14 -21.23
N THR A 80 11.93 -8.11 -21.74
CA THR A 80 12.24 -7.45 -23.00
C THR A 80 13.30 -6.35 -22.86
N GLY A 81 13.82 -6.12 -21.66
CA GLY A 81 14.73 -5.02 -21.33
C GLY A 81 14.07 -3.97 -20.44
N THR A 82 14.89 -3.28 -19.65
CA THR A 82 14.47 -2.19 -18.77
C THR A 82 14.02 -0.98 -19.60
N PRO A 83 12.82 -0.43 -19.37
CA PRO A 83 12.38 0.77 -20.07
C PRO A 83 13.34 1.95 -19.89
N ALA A 84 13.55 2.73 -20.94
CA ALA A 84 14.35 3.95 -20.87
C ALA A 84 13.73 4.98 -19.90
N ALA A 85 14.49 5.99 -19.47
CA ALA A 85 14.08 6.96 -18.43
C ALA A 85 12.73 7.68 -18.65
N ARG A 86 12.24 7.73 -19.89
CA ARG A 86 10.98 8.37 -20.28
C ARG A 86 10.04 7.45 -21.06
N GLU A 87 10.38 6.18 -21.15
CA GLU A 87 9.60 5.21 -21.93
C GLU A 87 8.39 4.74 -21.13
N VAL A 88 7.25 4.73 -21.80
CA VAL A 88 6.00 4.18 -21.29
C VAL A 88 5.49 3.19 -22.33
N ILE A 89 5.33 1.95 -21.91
CA ILE A 89 4.85 0.85 -22.73
C ILE A 89 3.42 0.56 -22.31
N VAL A 90 2.49 0.59 -23.26
CA VAL A 90 1.08 0.26 -23.05
C VAL A 90 0.61 -0.77 -24.07
N ASP A 91 -0.33 -1.59 -23.65
CA ASP A 91 -1.08 -2.53 -24.49
C ASP A 91 -0.21 -3.37 -25.45
N ARG A 92 0.74 -4.11 -24.87
CA ARG A 92 1.63 -4.99 -25.64
C ARG A 92 1.35 -6.46 -25.36
N PRO A 93 1.07 -7.29 -26.39
CA PRO A 93 0.90 -8.72 -26.20
C PRO A 93 2.05 -9.33 -25.42
N SER A 94 1.73 -10.19 -24.45
CA SER A 94 2.72 -10.86 -23.62
C SER A 94 2.25 -12.25 -23.28
N ALA A 95 3.17 -13.23 -23.32
CA ALA A 95 2.93 -14.59 -22.83
C ALA A 95 3.71 -14.87 -21.53
N ARG A 96 4.04 -13.82 -20.76
CA ARG A 96 4.83 -13.96 -19.53
C ARG A 96 4.09 -14.86 -18.53
N THR A 97 4.84 -15.72 -17.86
CA THR A 97 4.31 -16.60 -16.81
C THR A 97 4.84 -16.21 -15.43
N PHE A 98 4.08 -16.60 -14.41
CA PHE A 98 4.37 -16.31 -13.01
C PHE A 98 4.04 -17.53 -12.15
N THR A 99 4.91 -17.87 -11.21
CA THR A 99 4.65 -18.96 -10.26
C THR A 99 3.84 -18.44 -9.09
N LEU A 100 2.59 -18.86 -8.95
CA LEU A 100 1.74 -18.50 -7.80
C LEU A 100 2.14 -19.35 -6.60
N LEU A 101 2.49 -18.70 -5.49
CA LEU A 101 2.93 -19.38 -4.28
C LEU A 101 1.75 -19.82 -3.40
N ASP A 102 1.96 -20.86 -2.59
CA ASP A 102 1.06 -21.15 -1.48
C ASP A 102 1.24 -20.14 -0.33
N ARG A 103 0.28 -20.09 0.62
CA ARG A 103 0.30 -19.13 1.74
C ARG A 103 1.56 -19.19 2.59
N THR A 104 2.25 -20.33 2.63
CA THR A 104 3.48 -20.53 3.42
C THR A 104 4.73 -20.09 2.67
N GLY A 105 4.63 -19.88 1.36
CA GLY A 105 5.75 -19.61 0.46
C GLY A 105 6.64 -20.83 0.18
N ARG A 106 6.35 -22.01 0.76
CA ARG A 106 7.19 -23.21 0.59
C ARG A 106 6.88 -23.97 -0.69
N GLY A 107 5.63 -23.97 -1.13
CA GLY A 107 5.16 -24.61 -2.35
C GLY A 107 4.66 -23.61 -3.40
N SER A 108 4.33 -24.17 -4.55
CA SER A 108 3.65 -23.50 -5.65
C SER A 108 2.25 -24.07 -5.80
N LEU A 109 1.27 -23.21 -6.06
CA LEU A 109 -0.11 -23.61 -6.38
C LEU A 109 -0.30 -23.82 -7.88
N GLY A 110 0.49 -23.15 -8.71
CA GLY A 110 0.39 -23.25 -10.16
C GLY A 110 1.10 -22.12 -10.90
N THR A 111 0.89 -22.09 -12.21
CA THR A 111 1.43 -21.05 -13.09
C THR A 111 0.29 -20.16 -13.57
N LEU A 112 0.47 -18.85 -13.40
CA LEU A 112 -0.38 -17.83 -14.00
C LEU A 112 0.27 -17.36 -15.31
N ARG A 113 -0.54 -17.02 -16.31
CA ARG A 113 -0.07 -16.60 -17.62
C ARG A 113 -0.72 -15.29 -18.04
N ALA A 114 0.11 -14.35 -18.47
CA ALA A 114 -0.31 -13.11 -19.08
C ALA A 114 -0.81 -13.34 -20.51
N THR A 115 -1.75 -12.50 -20.95
CA THR A 115 -2.07 -12.27 -22.36
C THR A 115 -1.53 -10.92 -22.83
N ASN A 116 -1.34 -9.98 -21.91
CA ASN A 116 -0.95 -8.61 -22.22
C ASN A 116 -0.07 -8.00 -21.13
N LEU A 117 0.84 -7.12 -21.54
CA LEU A 117 1.49 -6.12 -20.70
C LEU A 117 0.65 -4.83 -20.83
N GLU A 118 -0.16 -4.55 -19.80
CA GLU A 118 -1.08 -3.42 -19.77
C GLU A 118 -0.34 -2.08 -19.72
N TYR A 119 0.66 -2.03 -18.87
CA TYR A 119 1.42 -0.82 -18.58
C TYR A 119 2.79 -1.19 -18.02
N ALA A 120 3.84 -0.55 -18.51
CA ALA A 120 5.14 -0.56 -17.86
C ALA A 120 5.90 0.74 -18.08
N THR A 121 6.63 1.17 -17.06
CA THR A 121 7.51 2.33 -17.16
C THR A 121 8.58 2.33 -16.07
N MET A 122 9.65 3.07 -16.35
CA MET A 122 10.65 3.53 -15.39
C MET A 122 10.64 5.06 -15.21
N ALA A 123 9.73 5.76 -15.91
CA ALA A 123 9.56 7.20 -15.82
C ALA A 123 8.73 7.53 -14.59
N ASP A 124 9.22 8.40 -13.70
CA ASP A 124 8.56 8.86 -12.47
C ASP A 124 8.14 7.78 -11.44
N THR A 125 8.00 6.52 -11.85
CA THR A 125 7.74 5.33 -11.04
C THR A 125 8.39 4.14 -11.74
N ASP A 126 8.31 2.97 -11.13
CA ASP A 126 8.90 1.73 -11.62
C ASP A 126 7.90 0.60 -11.42
N VAL A 127 7.06 0.39 -12.42
CA VAL A 127 5.98 -0.59 -12.37
C VAL A 127 5.84 -1.28 -13.72
N ALA A 128 5.41 -2.54 -13.67
CA ALA A 128 4.88 -3.28 -14.80
C ALA A 128 3.62 -4.04 -14.34
N VAL A 129 2.58 -3.97 -15.16
CA VAL A 129 1.28 -4.59 -14.89
C VAL A 129 0.92 -5.52 -16.04
N TYR A 130 0.70 -6.78 -15.72
CA TYR A 130 0.33 -7.81 -16.69
C TYR A 130 -1.13 -8.22 -16.50
N ARG A 131 -1.90 -8.21 -17.58
CA ARG A 131 -3.23 -8.81 -17.63
C ARG A 131 -3.11 -10.30 -17.85
N LEU A 132 -3.78 -11.09 -17.02
CA LEU A 132 -3.80 -12.54 -17.09
C LEU A 132 -4.91 -13.05 -18.01
N GLU A 133 -4.74 -14.28 -18.50
CA GLU A 133 -5.78 -15.01 -19.23
C GLU A 133 -6.96 -15.41 -18.35
N SER A 134 -6.74 -15.51 -17.02
CA SER A 134 -7.77 -15.87 -16.04
C SER A 134 -8.30 -14.65 -15.31
N THR A 135 -9.59 -14.71 -14.96
CA THR A 135 -10.27 -13.74 -14.09
C THR A 135 -9.93 -13.94 -12.61
N TYR A 136 -10.23 -12.94 -11.78
CA TYR A 136 -10.06 -13.08 -10.33
C TYR A 136 -10.86 -14.26 -9.75
N ALA A 137 -12.12 -14.42 -10.17
CA ALA A 137 -13.00 -15.51 -9.73
C ALA A 137 -12.45 -16.90 -10.13
N GLU A 138 -11.84 -17.02 -11.30
CA GLU A 138 -11.24 -18.28 -11.75
C GLU A 138 -10.01 -18.67 -10.96
N ILE A 139 -9.14 -17.70 -10.67
CA ILE A 139 -7.96 -17.92 -9.83
C ILE A 139 -8.38 -18.31 -8.41
N GLU A 140 -9.36 -17.61 -7.83
CA GLU A 140 -9.85 -17.92 -6.49
C GLU A 140 -10.51 -19.30 -6.44
N ARG A 141 -11.37 -19.65 -7.40
CA ARG A 141 -11.97 -21.00 -7.46
C ARG A 141 -10.94 -22.10 -7.64
N ARG A 142 -9.91 -21.88 -8.47
CA ARG A 142 -8.91 -22.92 -8.79
C ARG A 142 -7.89 -23.11 -7.68
N TYR A 143 -7.43 -22.02 -7.06
CA TYR A 143 -6.28 -22.05 -6.15
C TYR A 143 -6.64 -21.66 -4.71
N GLY A 144 -7.85 -21.17 -4.44
CA GLY A 144 -8.25 -20.66 -3.12
C GLY A 144 -7.49 -19.39 -2.71
N VAL A 145 -6.98 -18.63 -3.69
CA VAL A 145 -6.16 -17.43 -3.46
C VAL A 145 -6.87 -16.19 -3.99
N PRO A 146 -7.24 -15.24 -3.12
CA PRO A 146 -7.74 -13.95 -3.56
C PRO A 146 -6.59 -13.05 -4.05
N ALA A 147 -6.90 -12.09 -4.92
CA ALA A 147 -5.98 -11.02 -5.29
C ALA A 147 -5.84 -9.99 -4.17
N LEU A 148 -4.63 -9.45 -4.01
CA LEU A 148 -4.34 -8.41 -3.04
C LEU A 148 -4.98 -7.08 -3.46
N GLN A 149 -5.67 -6.42 -2.53
CA GLN A 149 -6.26 -5.11 -2.81
C GLN A 149 -5.20 -4.01 -2.79
N MET A 150 -5.19 -3.19 -3.84
CA MET A 150 -4.34 -2.00 -3.90
C MET A 150 -4.95 -0.84 -3.12
N SER A 151 -4.13 -0.08 -2.41
CA SER A 151 -4.53 1.18 -1.79
C SER A 151 -4.62 2.30 -2.82
N ALA A 152 -5.73 3.02 -2.86
CA ALA A 152 -5.87 4.27 -3.62
C ALA A 152 -5.41 5.51 -2.84
N VAL A 153 -4.83 5.31 -1.66
CA VAL A 153 -4.35 6.37 -0.75
C VAL A 153 -2.84 6.23 -0.56
N ARG A 154 -2.15 7.37 -0.50
CA ARG A 154 -0.73 7.43 -0.16
C ARG A 154 -0.49 6.82 1.23
N PRO A 155 0.50 5.93 1.42
CA PRO A 155 0.91 5.52 2.76
C PRO A 155 1.49 6.71 3.53
N GLN A 156 1.41 6.63 4.86
CA GLN A 156 1.98 7.64 5.75
C GLN A 156 3.34 7.17 6.29
N ASP A 157 4.17 8.12 6.67
CA ASP A 157 5.39 7.83 7.40
C ASP A 157 5.03 7.14 8.73
N GLY A 158 5.83 6.15 9.14
CA GLY A 158 5.57 5.31 10.32
C GLY A 158 4.65 4.11 10.08
N THR A 159 3.96 4.00 8.93
CA THR A 159 3.14 2.83 8.57
C THR A 159 3.96 1.55 8.69
N LYS A 160 3.46 0.57 9.44
CA LYS A 160 4.08 -0.76 9.54
C LYS A 160 3.84 -1.50 8.23
N ILE A 161 4.91 -1.98 7.61
CA ILE A 161 4.84 -2.65 6.31
C ILE A 161 5.41 -4.05 6.35
N ARG A 162 5.02 -4.85 5.36
CA ARG A 162 5.60 -6.14 5.01
C ARG A 162 5.99 -6.12 3.55
N ILE A 163 7.22 -6.52 3.25
CA ILE A 163 7.68 -6.68 1.86
C ILE A 163 7.75 -8.18 1.61
N VAL A 164 6.92 -8.69 0.72
CA VAL A 164 6.75 -10.13 0.52
C VAL A 164 7.42 -10.57 -0.78
N SER A 165 8.65 -11.07 -0.67
CA SER A 165 9.43 -11.52 -1.82
C SER A 165 9.04 -12.92 -2.24
N GLY A 166 8.45 -13.02 -3.43
CA GLY A 166 8.14 -14.30 -4.07
C GLY A 166 9.39 -15.06 -4.49
N TYR A 167 10.39 -14.37 -5.06
CA TYR A 167 11.64 -15.00 -5.50
C TYR A 167 12.40 -15.63 -4.34
N TRP A 168 12.63 -14.86 -3.26
CA TRP A 168 13.35 -15.34 -2.09
C TRP A 168 12.48 -16.09 -1.09
N ARG A 169 11.16 -16.14 -1.30
CA ARG A 169 10.18 -16.72 -0.36
C ARG A 169 10.40 -16.18 1.05
N ARG A 170 10.56 -14.86 1.15
CA ARG A 170 10.92 -14.15 2.38
C ARG A 170 10.06 -12.93 2.60
N ILE A 171 9.61 -12.76 3.84
CA ILE A 171 8.89 -11.57 4.30
C ILE A 171 9.83 -10.69 5.11
N TYR A 172 9.99 -9.43 4.70
CA TYR A 172 10.67 -8.41 5.49
C TYR A 172 9.64 -7.59 6.27
N ALA A 173 10.00 -7.13 7.46
CA ALA A 173 9.13 -6.35 8.32
C ALA A 173 9.85 -5.10 8.84
N CYS A 174 9.25 -3.94 8.61
CA CYS A 174 9.74 -2.66 9.09
C CYS A 174 8.61 -1.62 9.07
N ARG A 175 8.97 -0.35 9.03
CA ARG A 175 8.07 0.79 8.81
C ARG A 175 8.56 1.61 7.63
N ILE A 176 7.67 2.40 7.06
CA ILE A 176 8.06 3.51 6.17
C ILE A 176 8.71 4.58 7.06
N ASP A 177 9.95 4.94 6.74
CA ASP A 177 10.69 5.98 7.46
C ASP A 177 10.38 7.38 6.92
N GLY A 178 10.14 7.49 5.61
CA GLY A 178 9.84 8.75 4.97
C GLY A 178 9.41 8.60 3.52
N THR A 179 8.86 9.68 2.96
CA THR A 179 8.63 9.81 1.52
C THR A 179 9.72 10.67 0.88
N VAL A 180 10.43 10.11 -0.10
CA VAL A 180 11.52 10.76 -0.82
C VAL A 180 10.95 11.49 -2.04
N HIS A 181 11.14 12.81 -2.11
CA HIS A 181 10.61 13.62 -3.20
C HIS A 181 11.05 13.13 -4.59
N ARG A 182 12.37 12.92 -4.76
CA ARG A 182 12.95 12.32 -5.96
C ARG A 182 14.00 11.29 -5.57
N LEU A 183 13.86 10.08 -6.06
CA LEU A 183 14.87 9.03 -5.95
C LEU A 183 15.52 8.87 -7.31
N ARG A 184 16.82 9.14 -7.42
CA ARG A 184 17.56 9.07 -8.69
C ARG A 184 18.53 7.91 -8.68
N GLU A 185 18.48 7.11 -9.73
CA GLU A 185 19.36 5.96 -9.96
C GLU A 185 19.76 5.92 -11.42
N ALA A 186 21.05 6.04 -11.71
CA ALA A 186 21.57 6.17 -13.07
C ALA A 186 20.80 7.25 -13.87
N GLU A 187 20.15 6.86 -14.97
CA GLU A 187 19.34 7.73 -15.80
C GLU A 187 17.91 7.94 -15.30
N TRP A 188 17.43 7.09 -14.38
CA TRP A 188 16.05 7.10 -13.90
C TRP A 188 15.86 8.04 -12.72
N THR A 189 14.69 8.67 -12.67
CA THR A 189 14.28 9.47 -11.52
C THR A 189 12.83 9.18 -11.20
N TRP A 190 12.60 8.62 -10.03
CA TRP A 190 11.27 8.31 -9.52
C TRP A 190 10.79 9.38 -8.54
N LYS A 191 9.47 9.56 -8.47
CA LYS A 191 8.79 10.55 -7.63
C LYS A 191 8.22 9.88 -6.39
N ASP A 192 8.31 10.57 -5.27
CA ASP A 192 7.62 10.21 -4.03
C ASP A 192 7.86 8.75 -3.59
N SER A 193 9.08 8.24 -3.73
CA SER A 193 9.42 6.86 -3.34
C SER A 193 9.34 6.70 -1.82
N VAL A 194 8.88 5.55 -1.34
CA VAL A 194 8.87 5.24 0.09
C VAL A 194 10.27 4.79 0.51
N ARG A 195 10.85 5.44 1.51
CA ARG A 195 12.08 4.99 2.18
C ARG A 195 11.73 4.05 3.31
N TYR A 196 12.42 2.92 3.39
CA TYR A 196 12.20 1.99 4.49
C TYR A 196 13.06 2.32 5.71
N GLY A 197 12.49 2.08 6.89
CA GLY A 197 13.23 2.08 8.15
C GLY A 197 14.01 0.78 8.37
N SER A 198 14.70 0.72 9.51
CA SER A 198 15.45 -0.46 9.92
C SER A 198 14.58 -1.73 9.92
N GLY A 199 15.07 -2.80 9.30
CA GLY A 199 14.40 -4.11 9.23
C GLY A 199 14.04 -4.57 7.81
N CYS A 200 13.91 -3.64 6.86
CA CYS A 200 13.71 -3.95 5.44
C CYS A 200 14.98 -3.68 4.64
N ARG A 201 16.00 -4.52 4.85
CA ARG A 201 17.19 -4.57 3.99
C ARG A 201 16.93 -5.56 2.86
N THR A 202 16.20 -5.09 1.84
CA THR A 202 15.89 -5.92 0.68
C THR A 202 17.13 -6.10 -0.18
N ILE A 203 17.22 -7.23 -0.86
CA ILE A 203 18.35 -7.60 -1.73
C ILE A 203 17.86 -7.76 -3.18
N ALA A 204 18.78 -7.77 -4.14
CA ALA A 204 18.50 -8.12 -5.54
C ALA A 204 17.58 -9.35 -5.63
N GLY A 205 16.57 -9.31 -6.50
CA GLY A 205 15.49 -10.32 -6.57
C GLY A 205 14.25 -10.03 -5.70
N THR A 206 14.36 -9.10 -4.75
CA THR A 206 13.20 -8.58 -4.00
C THR A 206 12.41 -7.56 -4.82
N SER A 207 12.99 -6.98 -5.86
CA SER A 207 12.31 -6.10 -6.81
C SER A 207 10.96 -6.67 -7.26
N GLY A 208 9.93 -5.84 -7.27
CA GLY A 208 8.58 -6.19 -7.69
C GLY A 208 7.73 -6.80 -6.57
N SER A 209 8.30 -7.09 -5.40
CA SER A 209 7.53 -7.54 -4.23
C SER A 209 6.47 -6.52 -3.84
N PRO A 210 5.24 -6.92 -3.50
CA PRO A 210 4.30 -6.00 -2.90
C PRO A 210 4.80 -5.54 -1.53
N VAL A 211 4.63 -4.24 -1.27
CA VAL A 211 4.75 -3.65 0.06
C VAL A 211 3.34 -3.51 0.61
N ILE A 212 3.04 -4.29 1.65
CA ILE A 212 1.72 -4.42 2.26
C ILE A 212 1.69 -3.65 3.56
N ASP A 213 0.69 -2.77 3.74
CA ASP A 213 0.40 -2.17 5.03
C ASP A 213 -0.12 -3.24 5.99
N ALA A 214 0.64 -3.50 7.06
CA ALA A 214 0.35 -4.56 8.01
C ALA A 214 -0.93 -4.32 8.83
N SER A 215 -1.46 -3.10 8.85
CA SER A 215 -2.70 -2.75 9.53
C SER A 215 -3.93 -2.91 8.65
N THR A 216 -3.81 -2.78 7.31
CA THR A 216 -4.96 -2.86 6.41
C THR A 216 -4.95 -4.08 5.49
N GLY A 217 -3.79 -4.73 5.34
CA GLY A 217 -3.58 -5.81 4.38
C GLY A 217 -3.51 -5.34 2.91
N ARG A 218 -3.47 -4.02 2.65
CA ARG A 218 -3.47 -3.47 1.29
C ARG A 218 -2.06 -3.25 0.76
N VAL A 219 -1.89 -3.42 -0.55
CA VAL A 219 -0.65 -3.07 -1.27
C VAL A 219 -0.56 -1.55 -1.38
N VAL A 220 0.48 -0.96 -0.79
CA VAL A 220 0.70 0.50 -0.77
C VAL A 220 1.88 0.93 -1.62
N ALA A 221 2.81 0.02 -1.90
CA ALA A 221 3.96 0.24 -2.76
C ALA A 221 4.42 -1.08 -3.41
N VAL A 222 5.36 -0.98 -4.35
CA VAL A 222 6.13 -2.09 -4.89
C VAL A 222 7.59 -1.89 -4.51
N ASN A 223 8.25 -2.94 -4.01
CA ASN A 223 9.67 -2.86 -3.69
C ASN A 223 10.47 -2.58 -4.97
N ASN A 224 11.37 -1.60 -4.94
CA ASN A 224 12.09 -1.16 -6.14
C ASN A 224 13.59 -1.46 -6.03
N THR A 225 14.34 -0.63 -5.29
CA THR A 225 15.81 -0.60 -5.32
C THR A 225 16.38 -0.33 -3.92
N GLY A 226 17.70 -0.35 -3.77
CA GLY A 226 18.39 0.10 -2.57
C GLY A 226 19.79 0.57 -2.90
N ASN A 227 20.40 1.36 -2.01
CA ASN A 227 21.77 1.83 -2.18
C ASN A 227 22.75 0.82 -1.58
N GLU A 228 23.45 0.07 -2.42
CA GLU A 228 24.22 -1.10 -2.01
C GLU A 228 25.63 -0.74 -1.51
N ASP A 229 26.31 0.15 -2.23
CA ASP A 229 27.76 0.42 -2.08
C ASP A 229 28.07 1.81 -1.52
N GLY A 230 27.04 2.64 -1.30
CA GLY A 230 27.24 4.03 -0.88
C GLY A 230 27.63 4.97 -2.03
N GLU A 231 27.48 4.53 -3.27
CA GLU A 231 27.71 5.40 -4.42
C GLU A 231 26.57 6.40 -4.63
N ARG A 232 26.86 7.45 -5.42
CA ARG A 232 25.96 8.59 -5.63
C ARG A 232 25.21 8.48 -6.94
N CYS A 233 23.97 8.00 -6.87
CA CYS A 233 23.03 7.97 -7.99
C CYS A 233 23.51 7.11 -9.17
N THR A 234 24.34 6.10 -8.93
CA THR A 234 24.75 5.09 -9.92
C THR A 234 23.77 3.92 -9.90
N LEU A 235 23.91 2.97 -10.83
CA LEU A 235 23.09 1.76 -10.85
C LEU A 235 23.28 0.96 -9.54
N ASN A 236 22.18 0.44 -8.98
CA ASN A 236 22.09 -0.19 -7.65
C ASN A 236 22.48 0.73 -6.48
N ASN A 237 22.55 2.04 -6.73
CA ASN A 237 23.03 3.04 -5.78
C ASN A 237 22.20 4.33 -5.87
N PRO A 238 20.87 4.25 -5.67
CA PRO A 238 19.99 5.40 -5.72
C PRO A 238 20.36 6.45 -4.68
N CYS A 239 20.09 7.71 -5.00
CA CYS A 239 20.28 8.86 -4.12
C CYS A 239 18.97 9.64 -3.97
N GLU A 240 18.77 10.27 -2.82
CA GLU A 240 17.63 11.14 -2.56
C GLU A 240 17.95 12.55 -3.08
N VAL A 241 17.08 13.13 -3.88
CA VAL A 241 17.20 14.52 -4.35
C VAL A 241 16.06 15.34 -3.76
N ALA A 242 16.40 16.28 -2.88
CA ALA A 242 15.44 17.18 -2.25
C ALA A 242 14.91 18.22 -3.25
N ARG A 243 13.83 18.94 -2.88
CA ARG A 243 13.24 20.00 -3.74
C ARG A 243 14.24 21.10 -4.11
N GLY A 244 15.19 21.42 -3.23
CA GLY A 244 16.26 22.37 -3.49
C GLY A 244 17.49 21.79 -4.22
N GLY A 245 17.41 20.55 -4.71
CA GLY A 245 18.50 19.88 -5.43
C GLY A 245 19.57 19.24 -4.55
N GLN A 246 19.50 19.36 -3.22
CA GLN A 246 20.42 18.68 -2.31
C GLN A 246 20.31 17.16 -2.51
N VAL A 247 21.47 16.54 -2.74
CA VAL A 247 21.57 15.08 -2.91
C VAL A 247 22.03 14.45 -1.60
N THR A 248 21.31 13.43 -1.14
CA THR A 248 21.68 12.62 0.02
C THR A 248 21.88 11.17 -0.41
N VAL A 249 23.01 10.58 -0.04
CA VAL A 249 23.30 9.16 -0.20
C VAL A 249 23.07 8.47 1.13
N ARG A 250 22.40 7.30 1.10
CA ARG A 250 22.10 6.52 2.31
C ARG A 250 22.49 5.06 2.08
N PRO A 251 23.75 4.69 2.36
CA PRO A 251 24.22 3.32 2.17
C PRO A 251 23.36 2.32 2.95
N GLY A 252 23.01 1.20 2.31
CA GLY A 252 22.22 0.10 2.86
C GLY A 252 20.71 0.37 3.03
N ILE A 253 20.20 1.53 2.57
CA ILE A 253 18.76 1.83 2.61
C ILE A 253 18.08 1.39 1.33
N SER A 254 16.90 0.78 1.47
CA SER A 254 16.04 0.34 0.37
C SER A 254 14.77 1.17 0.26
N TYR A 255 14.17 1.14 -0.93
CA TYR A 255 13.05 1.98 -1.33
C TYR A 255 11.98 1.19 -2.09
N GLY A 256 10.77 1.73 -2.11
CA GLY A 256 9.67 1.25 -2.95
C GLY A 256 8.99 2.38 -3.70
N GLN A 257 8.29 2.05 -4.79
CA GLN A 257 7.44 3.01 -5.50
C GLN A 257 5.99 2.88 -5.07
N GLN A 258 5.34 4.00 -4.79
CA GLN A 258 3.94 4.00 -4.37
C GLN A 258 3.01 3.52 -5.49
N THR A 259 2.05 2.68 -5.14
CA THR A 259 1.11 2.08 -6.11
C THR A 259 -0.23 2.80 -6.20
N TYR A 260 -0.47 3.79 -5.35
CA TYR A 260 -1.73 4.54 -5.34
C TYR A 260 -2.08 5.26 -6.66
N PRO A 261 -1.13 5.82 -7.45
CA PRO A 261 -1.48 6.43 -8.73
C PRO A 261 -2.02 5.37 -9.69
N LEU A 262 -1.33 4.23 -9.77
CA LEU A 262 -1.77 3.08 -10.55
C LEU A 262 -3.15 2.60 -10.11
N ALA A 263 -3.38 2.41 -8.81
CA ALA A 263 -4.68 1.99 -8.28
C ALA A 263 -5.84 2.92 -8.68
N ARG A 264 -5.58 4.22 -8.83
CA ARG A 264 -6.57 5.22 -9.28
C ARG A 264 -6.79 5.20 -10.79
N CYS A 265 -5.78 4.81 -11.56
CA CYS A 265 -5.84 4.73 -13.02
C CYS A 265 -6.39 3.39 -13.54
N LEU A 266 -6.64 2.42 -12.66
CA LEU A 266 -7.30 1.17 -13.05
C LEU A 266 -8.78 1.43 -13.41
N GLY A 267 -9.10 1.13 -14.66
CA GLY A 267 -10.42 1.22 -15.27
C GLY A 267 -11.26 -0.05 -15.12
N ALA A 268 -12.32 -0.12 -15.92
CA ALA A 268 -13.09 -1.36 -16.07
C ALA A 268 -12.23 -2.43 -16.76
N GLY A 269 -12.55 -3.71 -16.55
CA GLY A 269 -11.87 -4.81 -17.25
C GLY A 269 -10.39 -4.97 -16.91
N SER A 270 -9.92 -4.33 -15.83
CA SER A 270 -8.51 -4.27 -15.42
C SER A 270 -7.58 -3.50 -16.38
N ASP A 271 -8.13 -2.58 -17.16
CA ASP A 271 -7.36 -1.69 -18.04
C ASP A 271 -6.60 -0.64 -17.22
N VAL A 272 -5.34 -0.35 -17.58
CA VAL A 272 -4.61 0.82 -17.06
C VAL A 272 -4.92 2.01 -17.97
N VAL A 273 -5.83 2.89 -17.52
CA VAL A 273 -6.26 4.06 -18.30
C VAL A 273 -5.31 5.22 -18.04
N VAL A 274 -4.34 5.39 -18.92
CA VAL A 274 -3.45 6.57 -18.97
C VAL A 274 -4.12 7.71 -19.74
N GLY A 275 -3.72 8.96 -19.48
CA GLY A 275 -4.41 10.13 -20.04
C GLY A 275 -5.36 10.83 -19.06
N GLY A 276 -5.67 12.09 -19.36
CA GLY A 276 -6.73 12.85 -18.71
C GLY A 276 -6.48 13.11 -17.22
N SER A 277 -7.22 12.42 -16.35
CA SER A 277 -7.10 12.57 -14.88
C SER A 277 -6.12 11.58 -14.24
N CYS A 278 -5.58 10.63 -15.01
CA CYS A 278 -4.59 9.69 -14.52
C CYS A 278 -3.24 10.38 -14.32
N ALA A 279 -2.62 10.18 -13.16
CA ALA A 279 -1.33 10.77 -12.81
C ALA A 279 -0.13 9.89 -13.18
N LEU A 280 -0.35 8.76 -13.88
CA LEU A 280 0.73 7.94 -14.40
C LEU A 280 1.36 8.60 -15.64
N PRO A 281 2.67 8.38 -15.88
CA PRO A 281 3.30 8.74 -17.14
C PRO A 281 2.54 8.18 -18.34
N GLU A 282 2.44 9.00 -19.38
CA GLU A 282 1.80 8.67 -20.65
C GLU A 282 2.85 8.35 -21.71
N PRO A 283 2.53 7.52 -22.72
CA PRO A 283 3.36 7.37 -23.90
C PRO A 283 3.67 8.73 -24.52
N ALA A 284 4.90 8.91 -24.98
CA ALA A 284 5.21 10.07 -25.79
C ALA A 284 4.27 10.07 -27.00
N GLY A 285 3.56 11.19 -27.22
CA GLY A 285 2.69 11.34 -28.38
C GLY A 285 3.49 11.05 -29.66
N THR A 286 3.00 10.11 -30.46
CA THR A 286 3.50 9.84 -31.81
C THR A 286 3.28 11.03 -32.73
#